data_AF-A0A655FMC6-F1
#
_entry.id   AF-A0A655FMC6-F1
#
_cell.length_a   1.000
_cell.length_b   1.000
_cell.length_c   1.000
_cell.angle_alpha   90.00
_cell.angle_beta   90.00
_cell.angle_gamma   90.00
#
_symmetry.space_group_name_H-M   'P 1'
#
loop_
_entity.id
_entity.type
_entity.pdbx_description
1 polymer ?
#
loop_
_entity_poly.entity_id
_entity_poly.type
_entity_poly.pdbx_seq_one_letter_code
_entity_poly.pdbx_strand_id
1 'polypeptide(L)'
;MINGDEVYFADVTVCPAGSAWVTVRSQRLSVFELQARAILGLAVDTLMISPGAARVINPDHTAGRAAVGAAPPADALTGALGVPESDVVIFGRGLGVALATAPEVAIARERAREVASRLNVPDSRE
;
A
#
# COMPACT_ATOMS: atom_id res chain seq x y z
N MET A 1 19.59 0.97 10.18
CA MET A 1 19.15 1.92 11.21
C MET A 1 19.77 3.28 10.92
N ILE A 2 19.07 4.37 11.20
CA ILE A 2 19.58 5.74 10.99
C ILE A 2 19.75 6.41 12.35
N ASN A 3 20.89 7.02 12.61
CA ASN A 3 21.16 7.80 13.82
C ASN A 3 21.84 9.12 13.42
N GLY A 4 21.08 10.21 13.34
CA GLY A 4 21.57 11.45 12.74
C GLY A 4 22.01 11.21 11.29
N ASP A 5 23.29 11.45 11.01
CA ASP A 5 23.90 11.26 9.69
C ASP A 5 24.51 9.87 9.50
N GLU A 6 24.46 9.00 10.52
CA GLU A 6 25.01 7.66 10.46
C GLU A 6 23.98 6.65 9.95
N VAL A 7 24.40 5.79 9.01
CA VAL A 7 23.59 4.73 8.43
C VAL A 7 24.21 3.38 8.74
N TYR A 8 23.46 2.55 9.45
CA TYR A 8 23.86 1.20 9.85
C TYR A 8 23.15 0.16 8.99
N PHE A 9 23.93 -0.75 8.38
CA PHE A 9 23.38 -1.95 7.75
C PHE A 9 22.65 -2.80 8.80
N ALA A 10 21.46 -3.26 8.46
CA ALA A 10 20.67 -4.14 9.34
C ALA A 10 20.51 -5.52 8.71
N ASP A 11 20.00 -5.56 7.47
CA ASP A 11 19.79 -6.78 6.69
C ASP A 11 19.52 -6.42 5.21
N VAL A 12 19.41 -7.43 4.35
CA VAL A 12 18.97 -7.31 2.96
C VAL A 12 18.10 -8.50 2.55
N THR A 13 16.99 -8.22 1.85
CA THR A 13 16.11 -9.24 1.26
C THR A 13 16.16 -9.18 -0.26
N VAL A 14 16.11 -10.34 -0.90
CA VAL A 14 16.02 -10.47 -2.37
C VAL A 14 14.59 -10.26 -2.88
N CYS A 15 13.59 -10.36 -2.01
CA CYS A 15 12.19 -10.19 -2.36
C CYS A 15 11.66 -8.85 -1.85
N PRO A 16 10.83 -8.13 -2.64
CA PRO A 16 10.16 -6.90 -2.19
C PRO A 16 9.40 -7.10 -0.88
N ALA A 17 9.79 -6.34 0.15
CA ALA A 17 9.09 -6.33 1.43
C ALA A 17 7.76 -5.56 1.35
N GLY A 18 6.93 -5.66 2.39
CA GLY A 18 5.65 -4.93 2.46
C GLY A 18 5.78 -3.40 2.33
N SER A 19 6.92 -2.83 2.72
CA SER A 19 7.21 -1.40 2.53
C SER A 19 7.32 -1.01 1.05
N ALA A 20 7.66 -1.96 0.17
CA ALA A 20 7.93 -1.68 -1.23
C ALA A 20 6.65 -1.40 -2.04
N TRP A 21 5.47 -1.74 -1.52
CA TRP A 21 4.17 -1.38 -2.11
C TRP A 21 4.00 0.13 -2.32
N VAL A 22 4.67 0.97 -1.53
CA VAL A 22 4.61 2.44 -1.70
C VAL A 22 5.06 2.85 -3.11
N THR A 23 5.97 2.11 -3.73
CA THR A 23 6.54 2.41 -5.05
C THR A 23 5.53 2.29 -6.18
N VAL A 24 4.44 1.53 -5.99
CA VAL A 24 3.39 1.33 -7.00
C VAL A 24 2.72 2.65 -7.40
N ARG A 25 2.65 3.62 -6.49
CA ARG A 25 2.07 4.94 -6.76
C ARG A 25 3.06 6.10 -6.64
N SER A 26 4.21 5.90 -5.97
CA SER A 26 5.19 6.97 -5.76
C SER A 26 6.30 7.03 -6.81
N GLN A 27 6.52 5.97 -7.60
CA GLN A 27 7.59 5.91 -8.59
C GLN A 27 7.07 5.69 -10.01
N ARG A 28 7.90 6.03 -11.01
CA ARG A 28 7.58 5.77 -12.42
C ARG A 28 7.59 4.30 -12.76
N LEU A 29 8.54 3.56 -12.18
CA LEU A 29 8.58 2.11 -12.20
C LEU A 29 8.54 1.65 -10.75
N SER A 30 7.55 0.84 -10.40
CA SER A 30 7.49 0.20 -9.09
C SER A 30 8.67 -0.76 -8.91
N VAL A 31 8.96 -1.14 -7.67
CA VAL A 31 10.00 -2.15 -7.39
C VAL A 31 9.80 -3.46 -8.15
N PHE A 32 8.54 -3.82 -8.41
CA PHE A 32 8.18 -5.05 -9.12
C PHE A 32 8.56 -4.95 -10.59
N GLU A 33 8.29 -3.81 -11.21
CA GLU A 33 8.73 -3.51 -12.58
C GLU A 33 10.25 -3.40 -12.66
N LEU A 34 10.89 -2.76 -11.67
CA LEU A 34 12.34 -2.65 -11.60
C LEU A 34 13.01 -4.01 -11.51
N GLN A 35 12.49 -4.91 -10.67
CA GLN A 35 13.00 -6.27 -10.54
C GLN A 35 12.84 -7.06 -11.85
N ALA A 36 11.66 -7.01 -12.47
CA ALA A 36 11.42 -7.68 -13.75
C ALA A 36 12.38 -7.16 -14.84
N ARG A 37 12.58 -5.85 -14.92
CA ARG A 37 13.49 -5.23 -15.90
C ARG A 37 14.94 -5.60 -15.65
N ALA A 38 15.37 -5.63 -14.39
CA ALA A 38 16.72 -6.06 -14.03
C ALA A 38 16.99 -7.52 -14.43
N ILE A 39 16.02 -8.43 -14.18
CA ILE A 39 16.11 -9.83 -14.60
C ILE A 39 16.21 -9.97 -16.13
N LEU A 40 15.46 -9.14 -16.86
CA LEU A 40 15.41 -9.17 -18.33
C LEU A 40 16.53 -8.35 -19.01
N GLY A 41 17.44 -7.72 -18.25
CA GLY A 41 18.50 -6.87 -18.80
C GLY A 41 17.99 -5.58 -19.47
N LEU A 42 16.82 -5.10 -19.07
CA LEU A 42 16.21 -3.87 -19.58
C LEU A 42 16.63 -2.65 -18.75
N ALA A 43 16.56 -1.46 -19.36
CA ALA A 43 16.83 -0.20 -18.66
C ALA A 43 15.90 0.00 -17.46
N VAL A 44 16.45 0.44 -16.34
CA VAL A 44 15.77 0.71 -15.06
C VAL A 44 15.73 2.21 -14.77
N ASP A 45 14.75 2.64 -13.97
CA ASP A 45 14.58 4.05 -13.58
C ASP A 45 13.86 4.15 -12.23
N THR A 46 14.52 4.76 -11.25
CA THR A 46 14.05 4.87 -9.86
C THR A 46 13.39 6.22 -9.55
N LEU A 47 13.10 7.04 -10.57
CA LEU A 47 12.50 8.35 -10.42
C LEU A 47 11.21 8.30 -9.57
N MET A 48 11.20 9.10 -8.51
CA MET A 48 10.00 9.37 -7.72
C MET A 48 9.12 10.40 -8.45
N ILE A 49 7.83 10.10 -8.58
CA ILE A 49 6.83 10.98 -9.20
C ILE A 49 6.12 11.82 -8.15
N SER A 50 5.82 11.25 -6.98
CA SER A 50 5.07 11.93 -5.92
C SER A 50 5.35 11.28 -4.56
N PRO A 51 5.34 12.03 -3.44
CA PRO A 51 5.29 11.44 -2.11
C PRO A 51 4.11 10.47 -1.99
N GLY A 52 4.36 9.29 -1.43
CA GLY A 52 3.36 8.24 -1.32
C GLY A 52 3.38 7.52 0.02
N ALA A 53 2.29 6.80 0.30
CA ALA A 53 2.17 5.91 1.43
C ALA A 53 1.44 4.62 1.03
N ALA A 54 1.77 3.54 1.72
CA ALA A 54 1.10 2.25 1.62
C ALA A 54 0.71 1.76 3.01
N ARG A 55 -0.50 1.19 3.12
CA ARG A 55 -1.03 0.61 4.35
C ARG A 55 -1.58 -0.77 4.04
N VAL A 56 -1.00 -1.80 4.65
CA VAL A 56 -1.52 -3.16 4.56
C VAL A 56 -2.89 -3.21 5.24
N ILE A 57 -3.85 -3.80 4.54
CA ILE A 57 -5.19 -4.12 5.00
C ILE A 57 -5.17 -5.61 5.35
N ASN A 58 -5.34 -5.93 6.63
CA ASN A 58 -5.40 -7.29 7.12
C ASN A 58 -6.68 -7.45 7.96
N PRO A 59 -7.56 -8.44 7.68
CA PRO A 59 -8.80 -8.63 8.42
C PRO A 59 -8.59 -8.95 9.91
N ASP A 60 -7.43 -9.51 10.28
CA ASP A 60 -7.21 -10.10 11.61
C ASP A 60 -6.90 -9.12 12.75
N HIS A 61 -6.70 -7.81 12.51
CA HIS A 61 -6.22 -6.90 13.56
C HIS A 61 -7.26 -5.99 14.22
N THR A 62 -8.51 -5.92 13.75
CA THR A 62 -9.48 -4.97 14.33
C THR A 62 -10.94 -5.42 14.41
N ALA A 63 -11.33 -6.57 13.86
CA ALA A 63 -12.70 -7.06 13.96
C ALA A 63 -12.68 -8.53 14.38
N GLY A 64 -13.21 -8.83 15.56
CA GLY A 64 -13.32 -10.20 16.04
C GLY A 64 -13.97 -11.10 15.00
N ARG A 65 -13.21 -12.03 14.42
CA ARG A 65 -13.68 -13.15 13.59
C ARG A 65 -14.70 -12.78 12.49
N ALA A 66 -14.69 -11.55 11.98
CA ALA A 66 -15.53 -11.18 10.86
C ALA A 66 -14.90 -11.72 9.56
N ALA A 67 -15.33 -12.93 9.21
CA ALA A 67 -15.20 -13.59 7.92
C ALA A 67 -13.88 -13.36 7.16
N VAL A 68 -12.86 -14.15 7.51
CA VAL A 68 -11.84 -14.58 6.54
C VAL A 68 -12.59 -15.15 5.32
N GLY A 69 -12.71 -14.40 4.22
CA GLY A 69 -13.41 -14.95 3.05
C GLY A 69 -14.10 -14.01 2.06
N ALA A 70 -14.42 -12.77 2.40
CA ALA A 70 -15.18 -11.89 1.49
C ALA A 70 -14.32 -10.77 0.92
N ALA A 71 -14.48 -10.49 -0.38
CA ALA A 71 -14.00 -9.23 -0.94
C ALA A 71 -14.76 -8.06 -0.28
N PRO A 72 -14.16 -6.87 -0.16
CA PRO A 72 -14.85 -5.71 0.38
C PRO A 72 -16.16 -5.44 -0.38
N PRO A 73 -17.26 -5.07 0.30
CA PRO A 73 -18.50 -4.72 -0.38
C PRO A 73 -18.29 -3.51 -1.30
N ALA A 74 -19.07 -3.41 -2.37
CA ALA A 74 -18.92 -2.37 -3.39
C ALA A 74 -19.01 -0.95 -2.80
N ASP A 75 -19.84 -0.75 -1.79
CA ASP A 75 -20.00 0.55 -1.12
C ASP A 75 -18.75 0.94 -0.33
N ALA A 76 -18.11 -0.03 0.35
CA ALA A 76 -16.84 0.20 1.05
C ALA A 76 -15.72 0.52 0.07
N LEU A 77 -15.67 -0.17 -1.08
CA LEU A 77 -14.71 0.11 -2.13
C LEU A 77 -14.93 1.49 -2.75
N THR A 78 -16.19 1.88 -2.99
CA THR A 78 -16.56 3.20 -3.49
C THR A 78 -16.17 4.29 -2.49
N GLY A 79 -16.43 4.08 -1.20
CA GLY A 79 -15.97 4.96 -0.14
C GLY A 79 -14.45 5.07 -0.13
N ALA A 80 -13.73 3.96 -0.15
CA ALA A 80 -12.27 3.93 -0.13
C ALA A 80 -11.65 4.67 -1.32
N LEU A 81 -12.10 4.38 -2.54
CA LEU A 81 -11.63 5.02 -3.77
C LEU A 81 -12.10 6.47 -3.94
N GLY A 82 -13.05 6.91 -3.12
CA GLY A 82 -13.44 8.32 -3.01
C GLY A 82 -12.39 9.20 -2.29
N VAL A 83 -11.38 8.61 -1.63
CA VAL A 83 -10.28 9.38 -1.03
C VAL A 83 -9.39 9.93 -2.16
N PRO A 84 -9.05 11.23 -2.17
CA PRO A 84 -8.26 11.81 -3.25
C PRO A 84 -6.90 11.13 -3.43
N GLU A 85 -6.48 10.96 -4.68
CA GLU A 85 -5.19 10.38 -5.05
C GLU A 85 -4.91 9.00 -4.39
N SER A 86 -5.96 8.23 -4.13
CA SER A 86 -5.85 6.90 -3.53
C SER A 86 -6.04 5.77 -4.53
N ASP A 87 -5.66 4.57 -4.10
CA ASP A 87 -5.88 3.32 -4.80
C ASP A 87 -5.92 2.15 -3.82
N VAL A 88 -6.42 1.01 -4.28
CA VAL A 88 -6.54 -0.22 -3.47
C VAL A 88 -6.12 -1.43 -4.31
N VAL A 89 -5.18 -2.21 -3.80
CA VAL A 89 -4.84 -3.53 -4.36
C VAL A 89 -5.37 -4.60 -3.42
N ILE A 90 -6.22 -5.49 -3.91
CA ILE A 90 -6.78 -6.61 -3.12
C ILE A 90 -6.16 -7.93 -3.59
N PHE A 91 -5.69 -8.74 -2.63
CA PHE A 91 -5.17 -10.08 -2.84
C PHE A 91 -6.11 -11.12 -2.23
N GLY A 92 -6.74 -11.93 -3.08
CA GLY A 92 -7.60 -13.01 -2.62
C GLY A 92 -8.73 -12.52 -1.70
N ARG A 93 -8.88 -13.15 -0.53
CA ARG A 93 -10.07 -13.01 0.33
C ARG A 93 -9.82 -12.11 1.55
N GLY A 94 -9.63 -10.81 1.32
CA GLY A 94 -9.61 -9.78 2.37
C GLY A 94 -8.24 -9.19 2.72
N LEU A 95 -7.15 -9.76 2.20
CA LEU A 95 -5.83 -9.11 2.27
C LEU A 95 -5.74 -8.03 1.20
N GLY A 96 -5.16 -6.88 1.52
CA GLY A 96 -4.97 -5.83 0.53
C GLY A 96 -3.95 -4.80 0.96
N VAL A 97 -3.72 -3.82 0.08
CA VAL A 97 -2.91 -2.65 0.36
C VAL A 97 -3.66 -1.41 -0.11
N ALA A 98 -3.91 -0.50 0.83
CA ALA A 98 -4.34 0.85 0.56
C ALA A 98 -3.13 1.70 0.18
N LEU A 99 -3.25 2.45 -0.90
CA LEU A 99 -2.19 3.29 -1.46
C LEU A 99 -2.71 4.72 -1.56
N ALA A 100 -1.84 5.70 -1.36
CA ALA A 100 -2.16 7.09 -1.64
C ALA A 100 -0.93 7.91 -1.98
N THR A 101 -1.10 8.92 -2.83
CA THR A 101 -0.14 10.00 -3.04
C THR A 101 -0.68 11.32 -2.52
N ALA A 102 0.23 12.26 -2.26
CA ALA A 102 -0.11 13.64 -1.92
C ALA A 102 1.14 14.54 -2.07
N PRO A 103 0.97 15.88 -2.07
CA PRO A 103 2.11 16.81 -2.04
C PRO A 103 3.05 16.62 -0.83
N GLU A 104 2.56 16.05 0.27
CA GLU A 104 3.34 15.78 1.49
C GLU A 104 3.15 14.35 2.00
N VAL A 105 4.22 13.76 2.54
CA VAL A 105 4.20 12.39 3.09
C VAL A 105 3.18 12.25 4.22
N ALA A 106 3.02 13.27 5.07
CA ALA A 106 2.05 13.23 6.16
C ALA A 106 0.61 13.07 5.65
N ILE A 107 0.26 13.81 4.59
CA ILE A 107 -1.06 13.76 3.94
C ILE A 107 -1.25 12.42 3.24
N ALA A 108 -0.23 11.92 2.52
CA ALA A 108 -0.31 10.61 1.86
C ALA A 108 -0.55 9.49 2.89
N ARG A 109 0.11 9.54 4.05
CA ARG A 109 -0.08 8.58 5.14
C ARG A 109 -1.49 8.65 5.73
N GLU A 110 -2.04 9.85 5.89
CA GLU A 110 -3.41 10.02 6.37
C GLU A 110 -4.42 9.44 5.38
N ARG A 111 -4.30 9.77 4.09
CA ARG A 111 -5.15 9.22 3.03
C ARG A 111 -5.08 7.70 2.97
N ALA A 112 -3.89 7.10 3.00
CA ALA A 112 -3.74 5.63 2.99
C ALA A 112 -4.37 4.98 4.24
N ARG A 113 -4.34 5.64 5.40
CA ARG A 113 -5.02 5.19 6.62
C ARG A 113 -6.55 5.30 6.47
N GLU A 114 -7.03 6.41 5.92
CA GLU A 114 -8.44 6.64 5.67
C GLU A 114 -9.02 5.58 4.73
N VAL A 115 -8.37 5.32 3.59
CA VAL A 115 -8.73 4.24 2.65
C VAL A 115 -8.83 2.89 3.36
N ALA A 116 -7.81 2.52 4.15
CA ALA A 116 -7.81 1.27 4.89
C ALA A 116 -8.95 1.20 5.92
N SER A 117 -9.30 2.32 6.57
CA SER A 117 -10.40 2.39 7.53
C SER A 117 -11.77 2.21 6.87
N ARG A 118 -11.99 2.81 5.70
CA ARG A 118 -13.23 2.71 4.92
C ARG A 118 -13.49 1.27 4.43
N LEU A 119 -12.44 0.47 4.23
CA LEU A 119 -12.53 -0.94 3.85
C LEU A 119 -12.77 -1.89 5.04
N ASN A 120 -12.52 -1.43 6.27
CA ASN A 120 -12.68 -2.21 7.50
C ASN A 120 -14.04 -1.97 8.20
N VAL A 121 -14.98 -1.26 7.57
CA VAL A 121 -16.30 -1.03 8.15
C VAL A 121 -17.15 -2.31 8.00
N PRO A 122 -17.64 -2.93 9.09
CA PRO A 122 -18.56 -4.04 9.00
C PRO A 122 -19.87 -3.59 8.33
N ASP A 123 -20.43 -4.47 7.49
CA ASP A 123 -21.68 -4.22 6.77
C ASP A 123 -22.77 -3.81 7.77
N SER A 124 -23.32 -2.61 7.63
CA SER A 124 -24.31 -2.05 8.55
C SER A 124 -25.74 -2.45 8.19
N ARG A 125 -25.90 -3.55 7.45
CA ARG A 125 -27.19 -4.11 7.05
C ARG A 125 -27.39 -5.49 7.66
N GLU A 126 -27.92 -5.51 8.88
CA GLU A 126 -28.81 -6.55 9.43
C GLU A 126 -29.94 -5.90 10.23
#